data_AF-A0A959TRP1-F1
#
_entry.id   AF-A0A959TRP1-F1
#
_cell.length_a   1.000
_cell.length_b   1.000
_cell.length_c   1.000
_cell.angle_alpha   90.00
_cell.angle_beta   90.00
_cell.angle_gamma   90.00
#
_symmetry.space_group_name_H-M   'P 1'
#
loop_
_entity.id
_entity.type
_entity.pdbx_description
1 polymer ?
#
loop_
_entity_poly.entity_id
_entity_poly.type
_entity_poly.pdbx_seq_one_letter_code
_entity_poly.pdbx_strand_id
1 'polypeptide(L)'
;MSAAVFEARWNRIRHMRENGYEELSDFLGLQAGLGPAVRCGLLRRREENGEFQRYHGYVPTEKGSEYLVHLPEKELIMVRPGKSASLFNQLKKDPMPDAVFKATYALPTREQFQAVELLHEQAGRDLWKVQRAQELHRRLLLGYSDLRTFTTRTGVGEGILLRLELCAPLEDRPHDRALSVVVNSAGAPYLELVERWALLLVKPGMELPLWARCEPERSAYWCGVPE
;
A
#
# COMPACT_ATOMS: atom_id res chain seq x y z
N MET A 1 25.68 19.76 2.63
CA MET A 1 26.23 18.45 2.22
C MET A 1 27.60 18.70 1.61
N SER A 2 28.69 18.11 2.11
CA SER A 2 30.05 18.37 1.58
C SER A 2 30.29 17.64 0.25
N ALA A 3 31.22 18.15 -0.57
CA ALA A 3 31.58 17.55 -1.86
C ALA A 3 32.03 16.08 -1.72
N ALA A 4 32.77 15.74 -0.67
CA ALA A 4 33.19 14.37 -0.37
C ALA A 4 32.00 13.42 -0.11
N VAL A 5 30.96 13.90 0.57
CA VAL A 5 29.73 13.10 0.79
C VAL A 5 29.00 12.90 -0.53
N PHE A 6 28.97 13.91 -1.41
CA PHE A 6 28.38 13.77 -2.74
C PHE A 6 29.14 12.78 -3.63
N GLU A 7 30.46 12.85 -3.69
CA GLU A 7 31.30 11.94 -4.49
C GLU A 7 31.21 10.49 -4.02
N ALA A 8 31.32 10.24 -2.70
CA ALA A 8 31.15 8.90 -2.14
C ALA A 8 29.76 8.32 -2.45
N ARG A 9 28.74 9.18 -2.35
CA ARG A 9 27.37 8.86 -2.74
C ARG A 9 27.31 8.51 -4.24
N TRP A 10 27.87 9.32 -5.13
CA TRP A 10 27.84 9.10 -6.58
C TRP A 10 28.55 7.82 -7.00
N ASN A 11 29.75 7.57 -6.45
CA ASN A 11 30.54 6.38 -6.74
C ASN A 11 29.82 5.09 -6.34
N ARG A 12 29.06 5.08 -5.23
CA ARG A 12 28.25 3.91 -4.83
C ARG A 12 27.14 3.58 -5.83
N ILE A 13 26.44 4.59 -6.37
CA ILE A 13 25.41 4.36 -7.42
C ILE A 13 26.08 3.82 -8.68
N ARG A 14 27.17 4.46 -9.11
CA ARG A 14 27.89 4.07 -10.31
C ARG A 14 28.38 2.62 -10.21
N HIS A 15 28.96 2.24 -9.07
CA HIS A 15 29.39 0.87 -8.82
C HIS A 15 28.25 -0.14 -8.86
N MET A 16 27.06 0.21 -8.34
CA MET A 16 25.89 -0.67 -8.47
C MET A 16 25.44 -0.82 -9.91
N ARG A 17 25.41 0.27 -10.70
CA ARG A 17 25.11 0.19 -12.14
C ARG A 17 26.14 -0.67 -12.89
N GLU A 18 27.41 -0.54 -12.56
CA GLU A 18 28.50 -1.38 -13.10
C GLU A 18 28.31 -2.87 -12.75
N ASN A 19 27.73 -3.17 -11.59
CA ASN A 19 27.36 -4.53 -11.17
C ASN A 19 25.99 -5.01 -11.72
N GLY A 20 25.41 -4.29 -12.68
CA GLY A 20 24.16 -4.69 -13.35
C GLY A 20 22.89 -4.38 -12.58
N TYR A 21 22.93 -3.49 -11.57
CA TYR A 21 21.72 -2.95 -10.97
C TYR A 21 21.11 -1.87 -11.87
N GLU A 22 19.79 -1.88 -11.96
CA GLU A 22 19.01 -0.91 -12.73
C GLU A 22 18.19 -0.05 -11.76
N GLU A 23 18.05 1.24 -12.02
CA GLU A 23 17.21 2.08 -11.18
C GLU A 23 15.73 1.80 -11.45
N LEU A 24 14.88 1.76 -10.42
CA LEU A 24 13.48 1.36 -10.58
C LEU A 24 12.72 2.26 -11.59
N SER A 25 12.98 3.57 -11.58
CA SER A 25 12.37 4.49 -12.55
C SER A 25 12.82 4.23 -13.99
N ASP A 26 14.09 3.83 -14.17
CA ASP A 26 14.62 3.50 -15.49
C ASP A 26 13.97 2.19 -15.99
N PHE A 27 13.84 1.19 -15.11
CA PHE A 27 13.18 -0.09 -15.40
C PHE A 27 11.69 0.06 -15.74
N LEU A 28 10.96 0.87 -14.97
CA LEU A 28 9.54 1.14 -15.19
C LEU A 28 9.32 1.99 -16.45
N GLY A 29 10.29 2.84 -16.80
CA GLY A 29 10.20 3.77 -17.91
C GLY A 29 9.29 4.97 -17.61
N LEU A 30 9.15 5.85 -18.60
CA LEU A 30 8.47 7.15 -18.47
C LEU A 30 6.95 7.07 -18.20
N GLN A 31 6.31 5.93 -18.48
CA GLN A 31 4.86 5.78 -18.40
C GLN A 31 4.37 4.78 -17.33
N ALA A 32 5.25 3.95 -16.75
CA ALA A 32 4.82 3.02 -15.71
C ALA A 32 4.97 3.66 -14.33
N GLY A 33 3.85 4.13 -13.79
CA GLY A 33 3.77 4.58 -12.40
C GLY A 33 4.03 3.45 -11.40
N LEU A 34 4.15 3.78 -10.11
CA LEU A 34 4.41 2.79 -9.05
C LEU A 34 3.22 1.84 -8.79
N GLY A 35 2.04 2.15 -9.34
CA GLY A 35 0.78 1.45 -9.08
C GLY A 35 0.86 -0.08 -9.18
N PRO A 36 1.35 -0.66 -10.30
CA PRO A 36 1.48 -2.10 -10.43
C PRO A 36 2.37 -2.74 -9.36
N ALA A 37 3.48 -2.07 -9.00
CA ALA A 37 4.38 -2.58 -7.97
C ALA A 37 3.74 -2.54 -6.56
N VAL A 38 2.92 -1.53 -6.29
CA VAL A 38 2.15 -1.43 -5.04
C VAL A 38 1.05 -2.49 -4.99
N ARG A 39 0.22 -2.61 -6.04
CA ARG A 39 -0.89 -3.58 -6.12
C ARG A 39 -0.41 -5.02 -6.10
N CYS A 40 0.77 -5.30 -6.64
CA CYS A 40 1.43 -6.61 -6.54
C CYS A 40 2.03 -6.89 -5.15
N GLY A 41 1.97 -5.92 -4.23
CA GLY A 41 2.53 -6.01 -2.88
C GLY A 41 4.05 -5.99 -2.84
N LEU A 42 4.71 -5.40 -3.84
CA LEU A 42 6.17 -5.29 -3.92
C LEU A 42 6.67 -3.99 -3.28
N LEU A 43 5.87 -2.93 -3.30
CA LEU A 43 6.17 -1.67 -2.66
C LEU A 43 5.09 -1.33 -1.63
N ARG A 44 5.52 -0.65 -0.56
CA ARG A 44 4.65 -0.06 0.45
C ARG A 44 5.14 1.34 0.82
N ARG A 45 4.25 2.19 1.33
CA ARG A 45 4.65 3.49 1.86
C ARG A 45 5.33 3.30 3.22
N ARG A 46 6.42 4.04 3.46
CA ARG A 46 7.08 4.05 4.77
C ARG A 46 6.24 4.74 5.83
N GLU A 47 6.51 4.40 7.09
CA GLU A 47 5.85 4.98 8.26
C GLU A 47 6.24 6.43 8.50
N GLU A 48 7.51 6.76 8.28
CA GLU A 48 8.08 8.06 8.61
C GLU A 48 8.21 8.98 7.39
N ASN A 49 7.71 10.21 7.52
CA ASN A 49 7.89 11.21 6.48
C ASN A 49 9.25 11.92 6.64
N GLY A 50 10.26 11.50 5.87
CA GLY A 50 11.51 12.27 5.70
C GLY A 50 11.33 13.53 4.83
N GLU A 51 12.22 14.52 4.98
CA GLU A 51 12.20 15.79 4.24
C GLU A 51 12.38 15.62 2.72
N PHE A 52 13.20 14.64 2.33
CA PHE A 52 13.38 14.22 0.94
C PHE A 52 12.88 12.79 0.78
N GLN A 53 12.00 12.55 -0.19
CA GLN A 53 11.49 11.22 -0.49
C GLN A 53 11.42 11.04 -2.00
N ARG A 54 12.37 10.28 -2.54
CA ARG A 54 12.21 9.76 -3.89
C ARG A 54 11.15 8.66 -3.86
N TYR A 55 10.53 8.42 -5.02
CA TYR A 55 9.40 7.49 -5.15
C TYR A 55 8.30 7.77 -4.12
N HIS A 56 8.07 9.04 -3.72
CA HIS A 56 7.05 9.43 -2.73
C HIS A 56 7.09 8.67 -1.39
N GLY A 57 8.28 8.20 -0.97
CA GLY A 57 8.47 7.48 0.28
C GLY A 57 8.06 6.00 0.20
N TYR A 58 7.89 5.46 -1.00
CA TYR A 58 7.73 4.02 -1.18
C TYR A 58 9.04 3.27 -0.95
N VAL A 59 8.92 2.11 -0.34
CA VAL A 59 10.03 1.18 -0.08
C VAL A 59 9.59 -0.25 -0.41
N PRO A 60 10.53 -1.15 -0.75
CA PRO A 60 10.22 -2.56 -0.95
C PRO A 60 9.59 -3.20 0.29
N THR A 61 8.58 -4.03 0.06
CA THR A 61 8.10 -4.99 1.07
C THR A 61 9.10 -6.14 1.21
N GLU A 62 8.86 -7.06 2.13
CA GLU A 62 9.62 -8.32 2.20
C GLU A 62 9.57 -9.08 0.86
N LYS A 63 8.37 -9.19 0.26
CA LYS A 63 8.18 -9.77 -1.07
C LYS A 63 8.92 -8.99 -2.16
N GLY A 64 8.88 -7.65 -2.10
CA GLY A 64 9.59 -6.78 -3.04
C GLY A 64 11.11 -6.90 -2.94
N SER A 65 11.64 -7.18 -1.75
CA SER A 65 13.08 -7.26 -1.48
C SER A 65 13.78 -8.40 -2.22
N GLU A 66 13.02 -9.36 -2.75
CA GLU A 66 13.52 -10.41 -3.65
C GLU A 66 14.01 -9.85 -5.00
N TYR A 67 13.38 -8.76 -5.47
CA TYR A 67 13.65 -8.12 -6.76
C TYR A 67 14.34 -6.77 -6.61
N LEU A 68 14.07 -6.08 -5.50
CA LEU A 68 14.43 -4.69 -5.29
C LEU A 68 15.39 -4.56 -4.10
N VAL A 69 16.21 -3.51 -4.12
CA VAL A 69 17.00 -3.06 -2.98
C VAL A 69 16.77 -1.57 -2.77
N HIS A 70 16.50 -1.19 -1.53
CA HIS A 70 16.38 0.21 -1.14
C HIS A 70 17.68 0.69 -0.53
N LEU A 71 18.17 1.83 -1.01
CA LEU A 71 19.34 2.54 -0.50
C LEU A 71 18.85 3.75 0.32
N PRO A 72 18.70 3.62 1.65
CA PRO A 72 18.06 4.64 2.47
C PRO A 72 18.79 5.98 2.45
N GLU A 73 20.13 5.98 2.35
CA GLU A 73 20.95 7.21 2.33
C GLU A 73 20.79 8.00 1.02
N LYS A 74 20.11 7.40 0.05
CA LYS A 74 19.93 7.89 -1.32
C LYS A 74 18.46 8.02 -1.69
N GLU A 75 17.55 7.45 -0.90
CA GLU A 75 16.14 7.32 -1.24
C GLU A 75 15.95 6.64 -2.61
N LEU A 76 16.82 5.66 -2.92
CA LEU A 76 16.81 4.97 -4.22
C LEU A 76 16.31 3.55 -4.10
N ILE A 77 15.49 3.15 -5.07
CA ILE A 77 15.14 1.75 -5.26
C ILE A 77 15.82 1.28 -6.53
N MET A 78 16.62 0.23 -6.40
CA MET A 78 17.30 -0.42 -7.50
C MET A 78 16.72 -1.81 -7.71
N VAL A 79 16.57 -2.24 -8.95
CA VAL A 79 16.31 -3.62 -9.35
C VAL A 79 17.62 -4.41 -9.22
N ARG A 80 17.54 -5.57 -8.60
CA ARG A 80 18.68 -6.48 -8.41
C ARG A 80 19.16 -7.06 -9.76
N PRO A 81 20.47 -7.34 -9.91
CA PRO A 81 21.01 -7.94 -11.13
C PRO A 81 20.31 -9.27 -11.46
N GLY A 82 19.95 -9.46 -12.73
CA GLY A 82 19.30 -10.68 -13.21
C GLY A 82 17.84 -10.85 -12.77
N LYS A 83 17.25 -9.90 -12.02
CA LYS A 83 15.86 -9.98 -11.56
C LYS A 83 14.86 -9.20 -12.43
N SER A 84 15.31 -8.42 -13.41
CA SER A 84 14.45 -7.57 -14.26
C SER A 84 13.32 -8.37 -14.94
N ALA A 85 13.63 -9.50 -15.58
CA ALA A 85 12.61 -10.34 -16.23
C ALA A 85 11.58 -10.91 -15.23
N SER A 86 12.04 -11.38 -14.07
CA SER A 86 11.16 -11.91 -13.02
C SER A 86 10.29 -10.82 -12.39
N LEU A 87 10.86 -9.62 -12.17
CA LEU A 87 10.12 -8.45 -11.70
C LEU A 87 9.04 -8.07 -12.71
N PHE A 88 9.38 -7.98 -13.99
CA PHE A 88 8.41 -7.68 -15.06
C PHE A 88 7.26 -8.70 -15.10
N ASN A 89 7.58 -9.99 -14.98
CA ASN A 89 6.56 -11.05 -14.90
C ASN A 89 5.68 -10.96 -13.65
N GLN A 90 6.19 -10.43 -12.53
CA GLN A 90 5.35 -10.16 -11.37
C GLN A 90 4.46 -8.95 -11.59
N LEU A 91 4.97 -7.86 -12.18
CA LEU A 91 4.16 -6.66 -12.47
C LEU A 91 3.03 -6.96 -13.47
N LYS A 92 3.23 -7.90 -14.40
CA LYS A 92 2.16 -8.39 -15.29
C LYS A 92 1.00 -9.06 -14.58
N LYS A 93 1.18 -9.47 -13.32
CA LYS A 93 0.11 -10.05 -12.48
C LYS A 93 -0.64 -8.99 -11.69
N ASP A 94 -0.49 -7.71 -12.04
CA ASP A 94 -1.26 -6.63 -11.46
C ASP A 94 -2.75 -6.99 -11.51
N PRO A 95 -3.43 -7.08 -10.35
CA PRO A 95 -4.84 -7.44 -10.32
C PRO A 95 -5.74 -6.41 -11.00
N MET A 96 -5.26 -5.17 -11.21
CA MET A 96 -6.04 -4.11 -11.82
C MET A 96 -5.15 -3.11 -12.60
N PRO A 97 -4.66 -3.48 -13.79
CA PRO A 97 -3.70 -2.66 -14.56
C PRO A 97 -4.19 -1.25 -14.88
N ASP A 98 -5.48 -1.12 -15.24
CA ASP A 98 -6.10 0.14 -15.63
C ASP A 98 -6.58 0.99 -14.43
N ALA A 99 -6.35 0.51 -13.20
CA ALA A 99 -6.75 1.22 -12.01
C ALA A 99 -5.92 2.49 -11.82
N VAL A 100 -6.61 3.62 -11.68
CA VAL A 100 -6.01 4.91 -11.34
C VAL A 100 -5.20 4.77 -10.06
N PHE A 101 -3.96 5.22 -10.11
CA PHE A 101 -3.07 5.25 -8.97
C PHE A 101 -2.42 6.62 -8.87
N LYS A 102 -2.24 7.09 -7.64
CA LYS A 102 -1.45 8.29 -7.34
C LYS A 102 -0.56 8.04 -6.16
N ALA A 103 0.74 8.13 -6.39
CA ALA A 103 1.73 7.91 -5.33
C ALA A 103 1.54 8.87 -4.13
N THR A 104 1.06 10.09 -4.37
CA THR A 104 0.78 11.10 -3.34
C THR A 104 -0.48 10.82 -2.51
N TYR A 105 -1.44 10.08 -3.06
CA TYR A 105 -2.75 9.82 -2.44
C TYR A 105 -2.77 8.59 -1.51
N ALA A 106 -1.73 7.75 -1.61
CA ALA A 106 -1.74 6.42 -1.02
C ALA A 106 -1.46 6.37 0.49
N LEU A 107 -2.04 5.34 1.11
CA LEU A 107 -1.94 4.96 2.52
C LEU A 107 -1.09 3.66 2.61
N PRO A 108 -0.68 3.21 3.81
CA PRO A 108 -0.85 3.82 5.13
C PRO A 108 0.03 5.05 5.39
N THR A 109 -0.44 5.95 6.26
CA THR A 109 0.30 7.12 6.79
C THR A 109 0.79 6.86 8.21
N ARG A 110 1.73 7.68 8.68
CA ARG A 110 2.19 7.67 10.09
C ARG A 110 1.05 7.60 11.10
N GLU A 111 0.00 8.38 10.87
CA GLU A 111 -1.19 8.43 11.73
C GLU A 111 -1.89 7.06 11.85
N GLN A 112 -1.89 6.25 10.79
CA GLN A 112 -2.45 4.90 10.84
C GLN A 112 -1.63 3.98 11.72
N PHE A 113 -0.30 4.04 11.60
CA PHE A 113 0.57 3.25 12.47
C PHE A 113 0.45 3.65 13.93
N GLN A 114 0.40 4.96 14.21
CA GLN A 114 0.16 5.48 15.57
C GLN A 114 -1.20 5.07 16.12
N ALA A 115 -2.25 5.06 15.30
CA ALA A 115 -3.57 4.57 15.72
C ALA A 115 -3.51 3.09 16.11
N VAL A 116 -2.71 2.28 15.42
CA VAL A 116 -2.53 0.86 15.77
C VAL A 116 -1.72 0.67 17.04
N GLU A 117 -0.68 1.48 17.27
CA GLU A 117 0.08 1.50 18.53
C GLU A 117 -0.84 1.82 19.71
N LEU A 118 -1.67 2.87 19.59
CA LEU A 118 -2.66 3.24 20.60
C LEU A 118 -3.68 2.12 20.85
N LEU A 119 -4.16 1.45 19.80
CA LEU A 119 -5.07 0.29 19.94
C LEU A 119 -4.40 -0.85 20.71
N HIS A 120 -3.09 -1.06 20.49
CA HIS A 120 -2.32 -2.08 21.19
C HIS A 120 -2.14 -1.72 22.66
N GLU A 121 -1.75 -0.49 22.97
CA GLU A 121 -1.60 0.00 24.35
C GLU A 121 -2.91 -0.04 25.13
N GLN A 122 -4.01 0.36 24.50
CA GLN A 122 -5.36 0.38 25.10
C GLN A 122 -5.98 -1.02 25.23
N ALA A 123 -5.43 -2.04 24.56
CA ALA A 123 -5.95 -3.40 24.64
C ALA A 123 -5.82 -4.00 26.05
N GLY A 124 -4.86 -3.52 26.85
CA GLY A 124 -4.62 -4.00 28.21
C GLY A 124 -4.35 -5.51 28.25
N ARG A 125 -5.21 -6.27 28.93
CA ARG A 125 -5.12 -7.74 29.05
C ARG A 125 -5.99 -8.52 28.04
N ASP A 126 -6.75 -7.84 27.18
CA ASP A 126 -7.59 -8.52 26.17
C ASP A 126 -6.70 -9.03 25.02
N LEU A 127 -6.35 -10.32 25.08
CA LEU A 127 -5.47 -10.98 24.12
C LEU A 127 -5.95 -10.83 22.67
N TRP A 128 -7.26 -10.87 22.43
CA TRP A 128 -7.81 -10.74 21.09
C TRP A 128 -7.61 -9.33 20.54
N LYS A 129 -7.78 -8.28 21.37
CA LYS A 129 -7.51 -6.90 20.94
C LYS A 129 -6.04 -6.68 20.63
N VAL A 130 -5.15 -7.24 21.46
CA VAL A 130 -3.69 -7.23 21.23
C VAL A 130 -3.36 -7.87 19.88
N GLN A 131 -3.86 -9.09 19.64
CA GLN A 131 -3.60 -9.83 18.40
C GLN A 131 -4.23 -9.17 17.17
N ARG A 132 -5.42 -8.59 17.30
CA ARG A 132 -6.05 -7.79 16.23
C ARG A 132 -5.21 -6.57 15.87
N ALA A 133 -4.67 -5.85 16.85
CA ALA A 133 -3.80 -4.70 16.60
C ALA A 133 -2.48 -5.13 15.93
N GLN A 134 -1.87 -6.23 16.38
CA GLN A 134 -0.68 -6.81 15.76
C GLN A 134 -0.92 -7.23 14.30
N GLU A 135 -2.05 -7.90 14.03
CA GLU A 135 -2.39 -8.27 12.66
C GLU A 135 -2.63 -7.04 11.80
N LEU A 136 -3.35 -6.04 12.30
CA LEU A 136 -3.56 -4.79 11.57
C LEU A 136 -2.21 -4.13 11.25
N HIS A 137 -1.29 -4.02 12.21
CA HIS A 137 0.05 -3.49 12.00
C HIS A 137 0.80 -4.27 10.89
N ARG A 138 0.77 -5.60 10.94
CA ARG A 138 1.37 -6.47 9.92
C ARG A 138 0.79 -6.20 8.53
N ARG A 139 -0.52 -5.95 8.43
CA ARG A 139 -1.19 -5.63 7.17
C ARG A 139 -0.83 -4.23 6.66
N LEU A 140 -0.69 -3.24 7.53
CA LEU A 140 -0.19 -1.91 7.16
C LEU A 140 1.23 -2.00 6.58
N LEU A 141 2.10 -2.85 7.14
CA LEU A 141 3.46 -3.11 6.59
C LEU A 141 3.45 -3.77 5.20
N LEU A 142 2.31 -4.32 4.76
CA LEU A 142 2.10 -4.83 3.41
C LEU A 142 1.42 -3.80 2.48
N GLY A 143 1.15 -2.60 2.96
CA GLY A 143 0.51 -1.51 2.21
C GLY A 143 -1.02 -1.53 2.24
N TYR A 144 -1.65 -2.36 3.08
CA TYR A 144 -3.10 -2.30 3.27
C TYR A 144 -3.48 -1.05 4.08
N SER A 145 -4.73 -0.64 3.98
CA SER A 145 -5.31 0.40 4.85
C SER A 145 -6.55 -0.11 5.57
N ASP A 146 -6.76 0.30 6.82
CA ASP A 146 -8.00 -0.01 7.55
C ASP A 146 -9.18 0.73 6.90
N LEU A 147 -10.29 0.02 6.65
CA LEU A 147 -11.51 0.64 6.13
C LEU A 147 -11.98 1.79 7.03
N ARG A 148 -11.76 1.71 8.35
CA ARG A 148 -12.13 2.79 9.27
C ARG A 148 -11.41 4.10 8.93
N THR A 149 -10.10 4.04 8.70
CA THR A 149 -9.36 5.23 8.30
C THR A 149 -9.74 5.71 6.90
N PHE A 150 -9.97 4.78 5.97
CA PHE A 150 -10.50 5.11 4.65
C PHE A 150 -11.85 5.84 4.74
N THR A 151 -12.74 5.37 5.62
CA THR A 151 -14.06 5.97 5.88
C THR A 151 -13.91 7.38 6.45
N THR A 152 -13.05 7.57 7.45
CA THR A 152 -12.79 8.90 8.04
C THR A 152 -12.30 9.90 6.98
N ARG A 153 -11.46 9.46 6.04
CA ARG A 153 -10.90 10.35 4.99
C ARG A 153 -11.89 10.65 3.87
N THR A 154 -12.65 9.66 3.42
CA THR A 154 -13.45 9.75 2.19
C THR A 154 -14.95 9.92 2.45
N GLY A 155 -15.41 9.58 3.65
CA GLY A 155 -16.83 9.42 3.97
C GLY A 155 -17.46 8.14 3.42
N VAL A 156 -16.69 7.28 2.73
CA VAL A 156 -17.19 6.01 2.21
C VAL A 156 -17.13 4.95 3.30
N GLY A 157 -18.28 4.64 3.88
CA GLY A 157 -18.43 3.60 4.91
C GLY A 157 -19.22 2.38 4.43
N GLU A 158 -19.51 1.46 5.36
CA GLU A 158 -20.19 0.18 5.08
C GLU A 158 -21.52 0.34 4.33
N GLY A 159 -22.32 1.37 4.66
CA GLY A 159 -23.60 1.61 3.99
C GLY A 159 -23.47 1.86 2.48
N ILE A 160 -22.41 2.56 2.05
CA ILE A 160 -22.14 2.79 0.62
C ILE A 160 -21.64 1.50 -0.02
N LEU A 161 -20.79 0.73 0.66
CA LEU A 161 -20.28 -0.56 0.17
C LEU A 161 -21.41 -1.57 -0.04
N LEU A 162 -22.39 -1.61 0.86
CA LEU A 162 -23.59 -2.44 0.75
C LEU A 162 -24.49 -1.98 -0.40
N ARG A 163 -24.76 -0.67 -0.49
CA ARG A 163 -25.59 -0.08 -1.57
C ARG A 163 -25.03 -0.35 -2.96
N LEU A 164 -23.71 -0.39 -3.09
CA LEU A 164 -23.02 -0.65 -4.35
C LEU A 164 -22.63 -2.12 -4.55
N GLU A 165 -23.14 -3.01 -3.70
CA GLU A 165 -22.94 -4.47 -3.77
C GLU A 165 -21.46 -4.91 -3.72
N LEU A 166 -20.57 -4.06 -3.21
CA LEU A 166 -19.17 -4.40 -2.96
C LEU A 166 -19.06 -5.31 -1.73
N CYS A 167 -20.00 -5.18 -0.80
CA CYS A 167 -20.21 -6.09 0.32
C CYS A 167 -21.66 -6.60 0.34
N ALA A 168 -21.89 -7.72 1.01
CA ALA A 168 -23.22 -8.21 1.36
C ALA A 168 -23.37 -8.28 2.89
N PRO A 169 -24.59 -8.18 3.42
CA PRO A 169 -24.85 -8.40 4.84
C PRO A 169 -24.50 -9.84 5.23
N LEU A 170 -23.94 -10.02 6.42
CA LEU A 170 -23.75 -11.33 7.05
C LEU A 170 -24.92 -11.59 8.00
N GLU A 171 -25.83 -12.49 7.61
CA GLU A 171 -27.07 -12.77 8.36
C GLU A 171 -26.77 -13.40 9.72
N ASP A 172 -25.91 -14.42 9.76
CA ASP A 172 -25.50 -15.10 10.99
C ASP A 172 -24.06 -14.72 11.36
N ARG A 173 -23.92 -13.85 12.36
CA ARG A 173 -22.61 -13.48 12.89
C ARG A 173 -22.06 -14.62 13.76
N PRO A 174 -20.87 -15.15 13.46
CA PRO A 174 -20.29 -16.27 14.22
C PRO A 174 -19.92 -15.88 15.65
N HIS A 175 -19.74 -14.59 15.94
CA HIS A 175 -19.52 -14.04 17.27
C HIS A 175 -19.82 -12.53 17.30
N ASP A 176 -20.03 -11.95 18.48
CA ASP A 176 -20.40 -10.52 18.66
C ASP A 176 -19.42 -9.53 18.04
N ARG A 177 -18.14 -9.91 17.93
CA ARG A 177 -17.08 -9.08 17.37
C ARG A 177 -16.99 -9.15 15.84
N ALA A 178 -17.77 -10.03 15.20
CA ALA A 178 -17.68 -10.25 13.76
C ALA A 178 -18.24 -9.04 13.03
N LEU A 179 -17.65 -8.74 11.88
CA LEU A 179 -18.21 -7.73 11.00
C LEU A 179 -19.58 -8.21 10.50
N SER A 180 -20.50 -7.28 10.35
CA SER A 180 -21.86 -7.56 9.84
C SER A 180 -21.90 -7.68 8.32
N VAL A 181 -20.74 -7.78 7.67
CA VAL A 181 -20.60 -7.75 6.22
C VAL A 181 -19.57 -8.78 5.75
N VAL A 182 -19.80 -9.29 4.55
CA VAL A 182 -18.85 -10.08 3.76
C VAL A 182 -18.52 -9.36 2.46
N VAL A 183 -17.32 -9.59 1.93
CA VAL A 183 -16.88 -8.98 0.66
C VAL A 183 -17.39 -9.82 -0.50
N ASN A 184 -18.10 -9.18 -1.44
CA ASN A 184 -18.61 -9.85 -2.65
C ASN A 184 -17.52 -9.93 -3.73
N SER A 185 -17.81 -10.65 -4.81
CA SER A 185 -16.94 -10.74 -6.00
C SER A 185 -16.60 -9.35 -6.58
N ALA A 186 -17.55 -8.41 -6.57
CA ALA A 186 -17.33 -7.04 -7.03
C ALA A 186 -16.43 -6.21 -6.09
N GLY A 187 -16.46 -6.48 -4.78
CA GLY A 187 -15.60 -5.83 -3.79
C GLY A 187 -14.23 -6.46 -3.65
N ALA A 188 -14.09 -7.75 -3.99
CA ALA A 188 -12.87 -8.54 -3.83
C ALA A 188 -11.61 -7.93 -4.49
N PRO A 189 -11.66 -7.21 -5.63
CA PRO A 189 -10.49 -6.51 -6.16
C PRO A 189 -9.96 -5.42 -5.23
N TYR A 190 -10.84 -4.76 -4.47
CA TYR A 190 -10.52 -3.59 -3.65
C TYR A 190 -10.31 -3.92 -2.17
N LEU A 191 -11.03 -4.92 -1.66
CA LEU A 191 -11.18 -5.19 -0.24
C LEU A 191 -10.66 -6.59 0.13
N GLU A 192 -10.19 -6.72 1.36
CA GLU A 192 -9.91 -7.99 2.01
C GLU A 192 -10.55 -8.03 3.39
N LEU A 193 -11.27 -9.12 3.67
CA LEU A 193 -11.83 -9.42 4.98
C LEU A 193 -10.93 -10.43 5.70
N VAL A 194 -10.39 -10.04 6.86
CA VAL A 194 -9.68 -10.94 7.77
C VAL A 194 -10.63 -11.32 8.90
N GLU A 195 -11.46 -12.33 8.65
CA GLU A 195 -12.60 -12.73 9.49
C GLU A 195 -12.22 -12.93 10.96
N ARG A 196 -11.15 -13.70 11.23
CA ARG A 196 -10.66 -14.01 12.59
C ARG A 196 -10.46 -12.78 13.49
N TRP A 197 -10.09 -11.65 12.88
CA TRP A 197 -9.77 -10.41 13.59
C TRP A 197 -10.78 -9.29 13.32
N ALA A 198 -11.86 -9.57 12.58
CA ALA A 198 -12.85 -8.59 12.19
C ALA A 198 -12.20 -7.33 11.61
N LEU A 199 -11.30 -7.53 10.64
CA LEU A 199 -10.64 -6.45 9.90
C LEU A 199 -11.17 -6.44 8.48
N LEU A 200 -11.73 -5.30 8.06
CA LEU A 200 -12.03 -5.02 6.67
C LEU A 200 -10.99 -4.02 6.18
N LEU A 201 -10.20 -4.46 5.21
CA LEU A 201 -9.03 -3.74 4.74
C LEU A 201 -9.19 -3.35 3.28
N VAL A 202 -8.69 -2.18 2.92
CA VAL A 202 -8.49 -1.79 1.53
C VAL A 202 -7.13 -2.33 1.09
N LYS A 203 -7.11 -3.02 -0.06
CA LYS A 203 -5.91 -3.61 -0.65
C LYS A 203 -4.91 -2.52 -1.09
N PRO A 204 -3.60 -2.83 -1.13
CA PRO A 204 -2.59 -1.86 -1.52
C PRO A 204 -2.87 -1.23 -2.89
N GLY A 205 -2.90 0.10 -2.95
CA GLY A 205 -3.12 0.85 -4.18
C GLY A 205 -4.56 0.80 -4.72
N MET A 206 -5.52 0.32 -3.92
CA MET A 206 -6.94 0.24 -4.26
C MET A 206 -7.78 1.37 -3.65
N GLU A 207 -7.21 2.26 -2.84
CA GLU A 207 -7.96 3.31 -2.15
C GLU A 207 -8.61 4.30 -3.13
N LEU A 208 -7.85 4.80 -4.11
CA LEU A 208 -8.39 5.73 -5.10
C LEU A 208 -9.38 5.03 -6.04
N PRO A 209 -9.10 3.83 -6.59
CA PRO A 209 -10.06 3.06 -7.35
C PRO A 209 -11.36 2.77 -6.59
N LEU A 210 -11.27 2.37 -5.31
CA LEU A 210 -12.43 2.12 -4.46
C LEU A 210 -13.22 3.40 -4.23
N TRP A 211 -12.55 4.52 -3.98
CA TRP A 211 -13.23 5.80 -3.80
C TRP A 211 -13.92 6.26 -5.08
N ALA A 212 -13.26 6.12 -6.24
CA ALA A 212 -13.85 6.45 -7.53
C ALA A 212 -15.05 5.58 -7.87
N ARG A 213 -15.02 4.30 -7.48
CA ARG A 213 -16.17 3.40 -7.61
C ARG A 213 -17.33 3.83 -6.72
N CYS A 214 -17.03 4.30 -5.51
CA CYS A 214 -18.05 4.63 -4.52
C CYS A 214 -18.66 6.02 -4.70
N GLU A 215 -17.83 7.01 -5.02
CA GLU A 215 -18.16 8.44 -5.05
C GLU A 215 -17.36 9.13 -6.19
N PRO A 216 -17.72 8.86 -7.46
CA PRO A 216 -16.92 9.29 -8.62
C PRO A 216 -16.75 10.80 -8.67
N GLU A 217 -17.79 11.58 -8.40
CA GLU A 217 -17.75 13.05 -8.42
C GLU A 217 -16.74 13.61 -7.40
N ARG A 218 -16.70 13.04 -6.19
CA ARG A 218 -15.79 13.50 -5.12
C ARG A 218 -14.34 13.08 -5.37
N SER A 219 -14.14 11.95 -6.05
CA SER A 219 -12.82 11.46 -6.45
C SER A 219 -12.27 12.10 -7.73
N ALA A 220 -13.11 12.78 -8.52
CA ALA A 220 -12.79 13.18 -9.89
C ALA A 220 -11.51 14.03 -10.00
N TYR A 221 -11.32 14.97 -9.07
CA TYR A 221 -10.10 15.76 -8.99
C TYR A 221 -8.85 14.88 -8.84
N TRP A 222 -8.90 13.91 -7.93
CA TRP A 222 -7.80 12.99 -7.70
C TRP A 222 -7.62 12.00 -8.84
N CYS A 223 -8.65 11.69 -9.62
CA CYS A 223 -8.52 10.77 -10.75
C CYS A 223 -8.13 11.45 -12.07
N GLY A 224 -8.45 12.72 -12.25
CA GLY A 224 -8.27 13.44 -13.52
C GLY A 224 -6.99 14.27 -13.64
N VAL A 225 -6.33 14.61 -12.53
CA VAL A 225 -5.05 15.34 -12.60
C VAL A 225 -3.92 14.38 -12.99
N PRO A 226 -3.08 14.67 -13.99
CA PRO A 226 -1.90 13.87 -14.33
C PRO A 226 -0.97 13.67 -13.13
N GLU A 227 -0.20 12.56 -13.10
CA GLU A 227 0.89 12.38 -12.12
C GLU A 227 2.02 13.39 -12.30
#